data_AF-A0A6P1E2C0-F1
#
_entry.id   AF-A0A6P1E2C0-F1
#
_cell.length_a   1.000
_cell.length_b   1.000
_cell.length_c   1.000
_cell.angle_alpha   90.00
_cell.angle_beta   90.00
_cell.angle_gamma   90.00
#
_symmetry.space_group_name_H-M   'P 1'
#
loop_
_entity.id
_entity.type
_entity.pdbx_description
1 polymer ?
#
loop_
_entity_poly.entity_id
_entity_poly.type
_entity_poly.pdbx_seq_one_letter_code
_entity_poly.pdbx_strand_id
1 'polypeptide(L)'
;MLCDHDRKAFSDLLDEVGETYGQSVSARLKQTWWRLLAERLDLATLRQVLDGHLLDAERGRYFPRPSDVIAVLERAGGGRPGPDEAWALAIDTFDEAASVCVT
;
A
#
# COMPACT_ATOMS: atom_id res chain seq x y z
N MET A 1 -8.88 9.00 -3.58
CA MET A 1 -8.57 8.61 -2.19
C MET A 1 -9.78 7.90 -1.61
N LEU A 2 -9.57 6.89 -0.77
CA LEU A 2 -10.65 6.18 -0.08
C LEU A 2 -11.28 7.09 0.98
N CYS A 3 -12.58 6.97 1.18
CA CYS A 3 -13.30 7.71 2.22
C CYS A 3 -14.25 6.80 2.98
N ASP A 4 -14.84 7.28 4.08
CA ASP A 4 -15.53 6.40 5.03
C ASP A 4 -16.66 5.55 4.42
N HIS A 5 -17.31 5.99 3.33
CA HIS A 5 -18.32 5.18 2.63
C HIS A 5 -17.74 3.96 1.91
N ASP A 6 -16.47 4.00 1.50
CA ASP A 6 -15.79 2.88 0.85
C ASP A 6 -15.39 1.79 1.84
N ARG A 7 -15.47 2.05 3.15
CA ARG A 7 -14.92 1.15 4.19
C ARG A 7 -15.50 -0.26 4.12
N LYS A 8 -16.79 -0.40 3.80
CA LYS A 8 -17.40 -1.72 3.60
C LYS A 8 -16.82 -2.41 2.36
N ALA A 9 -16.88 -1.75 1.21
CA ALA A 9 -16.42 -2.32 -0.06
C ALA A 9 -14.92 -2.66 -0.06
N PHE A 10 -14.11 -1.84 0.62
CA PHE A 10 -12.70 -2.14 0.89
C PHE A 10 -12.51 -3.41 1.72
N SER A 11 -13.31 -3.57 2.78
CA SER A 11 -13.26 -4.75 3.64
C SER A 11 -13.66 -6.01 2.89
N ASP A 12 -14.74 -5.92 2.12
CA ASP A 12 -15.25 -7.00 1.27
C ASP A 12 -14.19 -7.39 0.21
N LEU A 13 -13.51 -6.42 -0.40
CA LEU A 13 -12.42 -6.66 -1.36
C LEU A 13 -11.26 -7.42 -0.73
N LEU A 14 -10.84 -7.08 0.48
CA LEU A 14 -9.79 -7.83 1.17
C LEU A 14 -10.22 -9.25 1.53
N ASP A 15 -11.49 -9.45 1.89
CA ASP A 15 -12.03 -10.80 2.11
C ASP A 15 -12.00 -11.63 0.83
N GLU A 16 -12.47 -11.08 -0.29
CA GLU A 16 -12.47 -11.74 -1.59
C GLU A 16 -11.06 -12.18 -2.01
N VAL A 17 -10.07 -11.30 -1.84
CA VAL A 17 -8.66 -11.67 -2.09
C VAL A 17 -8.23 -12.76 -1.11
N GLY A 18 -8.56 -12.64 0.18
CA GLY A 18 -8.18 -13.61 1.22
C GLY A 18 -8.74 -15.01 0.93
N GLU A 19 -10.00 -15.09 0.49
CA GLU A 19 -10.67 -16.33 0.12
C GLU A 19 -9.94 -17.05 -1.02
N THR A 20 -9.38 -16.31 -1.97
CA THR A 20 -8.55 -16.86 -3.07
C THR A 20 -7.32 -17.62 -2.55
N TYR A 21 -6.83 -17.26 -1.35
CA TYR A 21 -5.72 -17.93 -0.66
C TYR A 21 -6.17 -18.89 0.44
N GLY A 22 -7.48 -19.12 0.61
CA GLY A 22 -8.03 -19.93 1.70
C GLY A 22 -7.82 -19.29 3.09
N GLN A 23 -7.75 -17.96 3.16
CA GLN A 23 -7.47 -17.21 4.38
C GLN A 23 -8.64 -16.28 4.73
N SER A 24 -8.99 -16.20 6.02
CA SER A 24 -9.91 -15.18 6.52
C SER A 24 -9.12 -13.92 6.93
N VAL A 25 -9.46 -12.76 6.37
CA VAL A 25 -8.78 -11.50 6.72
C VAL A 25 -9.39 -10.91 8.00
N SER A 26 -8.60 -10.86 9.07
CA SER A 26 -9.08 -10.31 10.35
C SER A 26 -9.45 -8.83 10.26
N ALA A 27 -10.43 -8.39 11.06
CA ALA A 27 -10.82 -6.98 11.14
C ALA A 27 -9.64 -6.04 11.47
N ARG A 28 -8.74 -6.47 12.34
CA ARG A 28 -7.54 -5.70 12.73
C ARG A 28 -6.55 -5.53 11.57
N LEU A 29 -6.42 -6.56 10.72
CA LEU A 29 -5.60 -6.47 9.51
C LEU A 29 -6.24 -5.51 8.50
N LYS A 30 -7.55 -5.61 8.24
CA LYS A 30 -8.28 -4.67 7.38
C LYS A 30 -8.13 -3.23 7.86
N GLN A 31 -8.24 -2.97 9.16
CA GLN A 31 -8.05 -1.64 9.74
C GLN A 31 -6.61 -1.13 9.52
N THR A 32 -5.63 -2.02 9.58
CA THR A 32 -4.22 -1.66 9.29
C THR A 32 -4.04 -1.32 7.82
N TRP A 33 -4.60 -2.10 6.90
CA TRP A 33 -4.58 -1.77 5.49
C TRP A 33 -5.28 -0.43 5.20
N TRP A 34 -6.44 -0.19 5.79
CA TRP A 34 -7.18 1.05 5.64
C TRP A 34 -6.34 2.26 6.04
N ARG A 35 -5.73 2.22 7.24
CA ARG A 35 -4.86 3.30 7.75
C ARG A 35 -3.68 3.59 6.83
N LEU A 36 -3.12 2.57 6.18
CA LEU A 36 -1.94 2.73 5.32
C LEU A 36 -2.29 3.22 3.91
N LEU A 37 -3.46 2.85 3.39
CA LEU A 37 -3.80 3.02 1.98
C LEU A 37 -4.85 4.11 1.72
N ALA A 38 -5.67 4.49 2.71
CA ALA A 38 -6.82 5.37 2.46
C ALA A 38 -6.45 6.71 1.81
N GLU A 39 -5.34 7.30 2.24
CA GLU A 39 -4.83 8.58 1.73
C GLU A 39 -3.96 8.44 0.47
N ARG A 40 -3.73 7.23 -0.04
CA ARG A 40 -2.79 6.98 -1.15
C ARG A 40 -3.50 6.70 -2.47
N LEU A 41 -4.65 6.05 -2.43
CA LEU A 41 -5.39 5.63 -3.62
C LEU A 41 -6.90 5.59 -3.39
N ASP A 42 -7.68 5.47 -4.45
CA ASP A 42 -9.12 5.15 -4.38
C ASP A 42 -9.38 3.64 -4.47
N LEU A 43 -10.64 3.26 -4.26
CA LEU A 43 -11.07 1.85 -4.26
C LEU A 43 -10.88 1.18 -5.62
N ALA A 44 -11.13 1.90 -6.72
CA ALA A 44 -11.00 1.38 -8.08
C ALA A 44 -9.54 1.03 -8.40
N THR A 45 -8.62 1.91 -8.03
CA THR A 45 -7.18 1.67 -8.15
C THR A 45 -6.74 0.48 -7.31
N LEU A 46 -7.26 0.34 -6.07
CA LEU A 46 -6.90 -0.77 -5.20
C LEU A 46 -7.33 -2.11 -5.83
N ARG A 47 -8.55 -2.16 -6.35
CA ARG A 47 -9.08 -3.31 -7.09
C ARG A 47 -8.16 -3.69 -8.25
N GLN A 48 -7.82 -2.74 -9.11
CA GLN A 48 -6.93 -2.99 -10.26
C GLN A 48 -5.56 -3.54 -9.85
N VAL A 49 -4.96 -3.00 -8.78
CA VAL A 49 -3.65 -3.47 -8.31
C VAL A 49 -3.75 -4.89 -7.74
N LEU A 50 -4.81 -5.20 -7.00
CA LEU A 50 -5.02 -6.53 -6.43
C LEU A 50 -5.34 -7.55 -7.54
N ASP A 51 -6.16 -7.20 -8.53
CA ASP A 51 -6.43 -8.06 -9.69
C ASP A 51 -5.13 -8.34 -10.47
N GLY A 52 -4.29 -7.32 -10.66
CA GLY A 52 -2.97 -7.48 -11.27
C GLY A 52 -2.04 -8.40 -10.46
N HIS A 53 -2.07 -8.31 -9.13
CA HIS A 53 -1.31 -9.21 -8.25
C HIS A 53 -1.78 -10.66 -8.37
N LEU A 54 -3.10 -10.90 -8.44
CA LEU A 54 -3.67 -12.25 -8.60
C LEU A 54 -3.28 -12.90 -9.93
N LEU A 55 -3.02 -12.11 -10.98
CA LEU A 55 -2.59 -12.59 -12.29
C LEU A 55 -1.06 -12.76 -12.41
N ASP A 56 -0.28 -12.30 -11.44
CA ASP A 56 1.18 -12.43 -11.43
C ASP A 56 1.59 -13.82 -10.93
N ALA A 57 2.22 -14.63 -11.80
CA ALA A 57 2.59 -16.01 -11.47
C ALA A 57 3.62 -16.13 -10.34
N GLU A 58 4.44 -15.09 -10.12
CA GLU A 58 5.49 -15.10 -9.09
C GLU A 58 4.98 -14.48 -7.79
N ARG A 59 4.41 -13.26 -7.86
CA ARG A 59 3.93 -12.51 -6.69
C ARG A 59 2.60 -13.01 -6.18
N GLY A 60 1.70 -13.38 -7.11
CA GLY A 60 0.35 -13.87 -6.83
C GLY A 60 0.32 -15.20 -6.09
N ARG A 61 1.46 -15.88 -5.91
CA ARG A 61 1.59 -17.09 -5.10
C ARG A 61 1.22 -16.88 -3.62
N TYR A 62 1.39 -15.67 -3.11
CA TYR A 62 1.13 -15.33 -1.71
C TYR A 62 0.16 -14.16 -1.59
N PHE A 63 -0.59 -14.13 -0.49
CA PHE A 63 -1.48 -13.02 -0.19
C PHE A 63 -0.67 -11.69 -0.19
N PRO A 64 -1.14 -10.67 -0.92
CA PRO A 64 -0.39 -9.42 -1.07
C PRO A 64 -0.20 -8.72 0.27
N ARG A 65 0.85 -7.89 0.40
CA ARG A 65 1.01 -6.95 1.51
C ARG A 65 0.69 -5.54 1.06
N PRO A 66 0.37 -4.60 1.97
CA PRO A 66 0.19 -3.19 1.61
C PRO A 66 1.40 -2.59 0.86
N SER A 67 2.61 -3.04 1.20
CA SER A 67 3.85 -2.62 0.52
C SER A 67 3.88 -3.00 -0.96
N ASP A 68 3.29 -4.13 -1.33
CA ASP A 68 3.26 -4.60 -2.71
C ASP A 68 2.34 -3.68 -3.55
N VAL A 69 1.24 -3.20 -2.96
CA VAL A 69 0.35 -2.19 -3.56
C VAL A 69 1.08 -0.87 -3.78
N ILE A 70 1.77 -0.35 -2.76
CA ILE A 70 2.54 0.90 -2.86
C ILE A 70 3.63 0.79 -3.93
N ALA A 71 4.34 -0.34 -4.00
CA ALA A 71 5.38 -0.54 -5.01
C ALA A 71 4.84 -0.50 -6.45
N VAL A 72 3.61 -0.97 -6.69
CA VAL A 72 2.96 -0.86 -8.00
C VAL A 72 2.58 0.59 -8.31
N LEU A 73 2.03 1.32 -7.32
CA LEU A 73 1.67 2.74 -7.48
C LEU A 73 2.89 3.61 -7.79
N GLU A 74 4.01 3.42 -7.08
CA GLU A 74 5.25 4.16 -7.31
C GLU A 74 5.83 3.91 -8.70
N ARG A 75 5.77 2.66 -9.19
CA ARG A 75 6.19 2.32 -10.55
C ARG A 75 5.28 2.92 -11.61
N ALA A 76 3.96 2.89 -11.40
CA ALA A 76 2.99 3.47 -12.32
C ALA A 76 3.10 5.01 -12.38
N GLY A 77 3.47 5.64 -11.26
CA GLY A 77 3.75 7.08 -11.16
C GLY A 77 5.12 7.53 -11.68
N GLY A 78 5.93 6.61 -12.22
CA GLY A 78 7.22 6.93 -12.86
C GLY A 78 8.39 7.21 -11.91
N GLY A 79 8.29 6.86 -10.63
CA GLY A 79 9.31 7.24 -9.66
C GLY A 79 9.40 6.24 -8.52
N ARG A 80 10.30 5.27 -8.65
CA ARG A 80 10.97 4.76 -7.47
C ARG A 80 12.48 5.00 -7.61
N PRO A 81 13.09 5.81 -6.73
CA PRO A 81 14.53 5.87 -6.62
C PRO A 81 15.07 4.46 -6.30
N GLY A 82 16.26 4.15 -6.81
CA GLY A 82 16.90 2.86 -6.56
C GLY A 82 17.09 2.58 -5.05
N PRO A 83 17.35 1.33 -4.63
CA PRO A 83 17.58 1.00 -3.22
C PRO A 83 18.57 1.93 -2.50
N ASP A 84 19.63 2.35 -3.19
CA ASP A 84 20.65 3.26 -2.65
C ASP A 84 20.13 4.71 -2.49
N GLU A 85 19.29 5.15 -3.43
CA GLU A 85 18.70 6.49 -3.43
C GLU A 85 17.54 6.60 -2.41
N ALA A 86 16.85 5.49 -2.14
CA ALA A 86 15.88 5.38 -1.05
C ALA A 86 16.54 5.43 0.34
N TRP A 87 17.72 4.84 0.50
CA TRP A 87 18.51 4.93 1.74
C TRP A 87 19.13 6.32 1.94
N ALA A 88 19.63 6.95 0.87
CA ALA A 88 20.18 8.30 0.93
C ALA A 88 19.13 9.34 1.36
N LEU A 89 17.91 9.26 0.80
CA LEU A 89 16.81 10.16 1.17
C LEU A 89 16.42 10.02 2.65
N ALA A 90 16.43 8.80 3.18
CA ALA A 90 16.12 8.55 4.59
C ALA A 90 17.17 9.19 5.51
N ILE A 91 18.45 9.15 5.16
CA ILE A 91 19.54 9.77 5.93
C ILE A 91 19.47 11.30 5.87
N ASP A 92 19.15 11.87 4.71
CA ASP A 92 19.03 13.33 4.51
C ASP A 92 17.88 13.93 5.37
N THR A 93 16.80 13.18 5.56
CA THR A 93 15.68 13.62 6.42
C THR A 93 15.97 13.60 7.92
N PHE A 94 17.10 13.00 8.34
CA PHE A 94 17.57 13.04 9.73
C PHE A 94 18.63 14.12 9.99
N ASP A 95 18.94 14.99 9.02
CA ASP A 95 19.83 16.13 9.24
C ASP A 95 19.17 17.18 10.16
N GLU A 96 19.80 17.42 11.31
CA GLU A 96 19.29 18.29 12.39
C GLU A 96 19.17 19.78 11.99
N ALA A 97 19.72 20.16 10.84
CA ALA A 97 19.66 21.52 10.30
C ALA A 97 18.22 22.02 10.05
N ALA A 98 17.23 21.12 9.88
CA ALA A 98 15.83 21.48 9.72
C ALA A 98 15.09 21.77 11.04
N SER A 99 15.74 21.59 12.20
CA SER A 99 15.15 21.80 13.53
C SER A 99 15.63 23.09 14.22
N VAL A 100 16.06 24.11 13.46
CA VAL A 100 16.42 25.41 14.06
C VAL A 100 15.15 26.25 14.24
N CYS A 101 14.62 26.27 15.47
CA CYS A 101 13.70 27.33 15.90
C CYS A 101 14.50 28.63 16.04
N VAL A 102 14.38 29.53 15.07
CA VAL A 102 14.83 30.91 15.24
C VAL A 102 13.90 31.59 16.25
N THR A 103 14.43 31.95 17.41
CA THR A 103 13.82 32.88 18.38
C THR A 103 14.34 34.29 18.17
#